data_AF-A0A9Q8SP77-F1
#
_entry.id   AF-A0A9Q8SP77-F1
#
_cell.length_a   1.000
_cell.length_b   1.000
_cell.length_c   1.000
_cell.angle_alpha   90.00
_cell.angle_beta   90.00
_cell.angle_gamma   90.00
#
_symmetry.space_group_name_H-M   'P 1'
#
loop_
_entity.id
_entity.type
_entity.pdbx_description
1 polymer ?
#
loop_
_entity_poly.entity_id
_entity_poly.type
_entity_poly.pdbx_seq_one_letter_code
_entity_poly.pdbx_strand_id
1 'polypeptide(L)'
;MSLSKLPNLTDSVRVPYEIFLNIIEVLVRQEVKNTHPLEHVLEYDRRSEARIVVSTIGYDDDHYVRINRIRDLLHIDSRSRNMVSKYFPRMAMITRRHRRYRVPFVGRVCLATDIFTLKENHEIDFLKASIILPTVNGNKIVRNITAINGSDTKFFRENFENFVDVLASLPNLRKIVIDGGNYQPKENDDRCACSLSESHPEFTTVDAFHFPSLAKWAEDYGDVARKFGPQFRKRNISIIARVSMNTFKSNLELDITEDAIRVKSNCRNCDCCECWLDEVCQDMAWLLRQCRLADLRENSESPP
;
A
#
# COMPACT_ATOMS: atom_id res chain seq x y z
N MET A 1 -47.84 52.89 6.39
CA MET A 1 -46.60 52.85 7.19
C MET A 1 -46.67 51.60 8.06
N SER A 2 -45.75 50.64 8.09
CA SER A 2 -44.50 50.35 7.40
C SER A 2 -44.34 48.83 7.54
N LEU A 3 -44.51 48.06 6.46
CA LEU A 3 -44.08 46.66 6.39
C LEU A 3 -42.56 46.67 6.20
N SER A 4 -41.83 47.02 7.26
CA SER A 4 -40.37 46.99 7.25
C SER A 4 -39.89 45.80 8.06
N LYS A 5 -38.97 45.04 7.43
CA LYS A 5 -38.24 43.87 7.91
C LYS A 5 -38.85 42.51 7.50
N LEU A 6 -39.02 42.32 6.19
CA LEU A 6 -38.63 41.04 5.60
C LEU A 6 -37.08 41.00 5.64
N PRO A 7 -36.46 39.98 6.24
CA PRO A 7 -35.02 39.79 6.10
C PRO A 7 -34.72 39.56 4.62
N ASN A 8 -33.74 40.28 4.07
CA ASN A 8 -33.20 39.99 2.74
C ASN A 8 -32.70 38.54 2.73
N LEU A 9 -33.47 37.65 2.11
CA LEU A 9 -33.12 36.24 1.85
C LEU A 9 -32.16 36.11 0.64
N THR A 10 -31.52 37.20 0.21
CA THR A 10 -30.66 37.23 -0.99
C THR A 10 -29.17 37.07 -0.72
N ASP A 11 -28.73 37.04 0.53
CA ASP A 11 -27.37 36.61 0.84
C ASP A 11 -27.38 35.09 1.01
N SER A 12 -27.00 34.39 -0.08
CA SER A 12 -26.71 32.96 0.05
C SER A 12 -25.67 32.79 1.16
N VAL A 13 -26.00 31.96 2.15
CA VAL A 13 -25.05 31.62 3.22
C VAL A 13 -23.86 30.94 2.55
N ARG A 14 -22.80 31.72 2.28
CA ARG A 14 -21.58 31.23 1.66
C ARG A 14 -20.75 30.60 2.75
N VAL A 15 -20.51 29.30 2.62
CA VAL A 15 -19.54 28.60 3.45
C VAL A 15 -18.18 29.28 3.24
N PRO A 16 -17.49 29.71 4.31
CA PRO A 16 -16.13 30.23 4.20
C PRO A 16 -15.23 29.27 3.44
N TYR A 17 -14.39 29.81 2.55
CA TYR A 17 -13.61 28.98 1.63
C TYR A 17 -12.64 28.04 2.37
N GLU A 18 -12.14 28.45 3.53
CA GLU A 18 -11.30 27.64 4.41
C GLU A 18 -12.05 26.41 4.93
N ILE A 19 -13.32 26.58 5.31
CA ILE A 19 -14.17 25.47 5.76
C ILE A 19 -14.43 24.52 4.59
N PHE A 20 -14.71 25.06 3.40
CA PHE A 20 -14.83 24.25 2.19
C PHE A 20 -13.56 23.41 1.92
N LEU A 21 -12.37 24.03 1.99
CA LEU A 21 -11.11 23.31 1.79
C LEU A 21 -10.87 22.23 2.84
N ASN A 22 -11.22 22.47 4.11
CA ASN A 22 -11.14 21.46 5.16
C ASN A 22 -12.05 20.26 4.85
N ILE A 23 -13.26 20.50 4.35
CA ILE A 23 -14.16 19.43 3.90
C ILE A 23 -13.52 18.63 2.76
N ILE A 24 -12.95 19.30 1.76
CA ILE A 24 -12.24 18.63 0.67
C ILE A 24 -11.07 17.79 1.19
N GLU A 25 -10.29 18.30 2.15
CA GLU A 25 -9.20 17.54 2.75
C GLU A 25 -9.69 16.25 3.42
N VAL A 26 -10.79 16.34 4.18
CA VAL A 26 -11.40 15.17 4.84
C VAL A 26 -11.86 14.15 3.80
N LEU A 27 -12.54 14.59 2.74
CA LEU A 27 -12.99 13.73 1.65
C LEU A 27 -11.80 13.04 0.96
N VAL A 28 -10.73 13.77 0.66
CA VAL A 28 -9.51 13.18 0.09
C VAL A 28 -8.91 12.13 1.03
N ARG A 29 -8.82 12.41 2.34
CA ARG A 29 -8.31 11.45 3.32
C ARG A 29 -9.20 10.21 3.45
N GLN A 30 -10.52 10.35 3.32
CA GLN A 30 -11.45 9.23 3.28
C GLN A 30 -11.21 8.36 2.04
N GLU A 31 -11.05 8.98 0.87
CA GLU A 31 -10.73 8.24 -0.36
C GLU A 31 -9.39 7.50 -0.26
N VAL A 32 -8.37 8.09 0.37
CA VAL A 32 -7.09 7.41 0.64
C VAL A 32 -7.31 6.16 1.50
N LYS A 33 -8.11 6.25 2.56
CA LYS A 33 -8.42 5.11 3.45
C LYS A 33 -9.21 4.01 2.73
N ASN A 34 -10.13 4.39 1.84
CA ASN A 34 -11.00 3.47 1.11
C ASN A 34 -10.37 2.91 -0.18
N THR A 35 -9.16 3.36 -0.51
CA THR A 35 -8.47 2.95 -1.74
C THR A 35 -7.90 1.56 -1.58
N HIS A 36 -8.29 0.66 -2.49
CA HIS A 36 -7.65 -0.65 -2.59
C HIS A 36 -6.20 -0.50 -3.07
N PRO A 37 -5.23 -1.18 -2.42
CA PRO A 37 -3.84 -1.19 -2.86
C PRO A 37 -3.71 -1.73 -4.28
N LEU A 38 -2.88 -1.09 -5.11
CA LEU A 38 -2.49 -1.65 -6.41
C LEU A 38 -1.00 -1.94 -6.44
N GLU A 39 -0.65 -3.02 -7.15
CA GLU A 39 0.72 -3.41 -7.41
C GLU A 39 1.17 -2.94 -8.78
N HIS A 40 2.30 -2.22 -8.78
CA HIS A 40 2.95 -1.68 -9.96
C HIS A 40 4.30 -2.36 -10.17
N VAL A 41 4.69 -2.54 -11.42
CA VAL A 41 6.01 -3.04 -11.78
C VAL A 41 6.82 -1.95 -12.44
N LEU A 42 8.02 -1.74 -11.95
CA LEU A 42 9.02 -0.88 -12.57
C LEU A 42 9.79 -1.70 -13.60
N GLU A 43 9.86 -1.19 -14.83
CA GLU A 43 10.58 -1.79 -15.95
C GLU A 43 11.57 -0.76 -16.51
N TYR A 44 12.72 -1.22 -17.00
CA TYR A 44 13.58 -0.39 -17.82
C TYR A 44 13.00 -0.31 -19.25
N ASP A 45 13.06 0.86 -19.87
CA ASP A 45 12.77 1.03 -21.28
C ASP A 45 13.74 2.03 -21.91
N ARG A 46 14.60 1.53 -22.79
CA ARG A 46 15.57 2.34 -23.54
C ARG A 46 14.91 3.37 -24.47
N ARG A 47 13.66 3.20 -24.87
CA ARG A 47 12.97 4.15 -25.77
C ARG A 47 12.25 5.25 -25.00
N SER A 48 11.97 5.04 -23.71
CA SER A 48 11.35 6.04 -22.86
C SER A 48 12.33 7.14 -22.46
N GLU A 49 11.91 8.40 -22.54
CA GLU A 49 12.66 9.54 -21.99
C GLU A 49 12.90 9.40 -20.48
N ALA A 50 11.98 8.73 -19.78
CA ALA A 50 12.09 8.48 -18.35
C ALA A 50 13.08 7.35 -18.02
N ARG A 51 13.44 6.50 -18.99
CA ARG A 51 14.22 5.25 -18.85
C ARG A 51 13.59 4.19 -17.94
N ILE A 52 12.70 4.61 -17.06
CA ILE A 52 11.85 3.81 -16.19
C ILE A 52 10.43 3.91 -16.73
N VAL A 53 9.75 2.78 -16.81
CA VAL A 53 8.33 2.69 -17.14
C VAL A 53 7.62 1.95 -16.02
N VAL A 54 6.41 2.41 -15.70
CA VAL A 54 5.54 1.77 -14.71
C VAL A 54 4.50 0.95 -15.43
N SER A 55 4.36 -0.32 -15.06
CA SER A 55 3.36 -1.21 -15.62
C SER A 55 2.45 -1.78 -14.52
N THR A 56 1.20 -2.07 -14.84
CA THR A 56 0.22 -2.56 -13.86
C THR A 56 0.04 -4.05 -13.98
N ILE A 57 0.07 -4.81 -12.88
CA ILE A 57 -0.16 -6.26 -12.89
C ILE A 57 -1.67 -6.59 -13.09
N GLY A 58 -2.55 -5.64 -12.78
CA GLY A 58 -4.01 -5.80 -12.85
C GLY A 58 -4.68 -5.32 -14.15
N TYR A 59 -6.02 -5.30 -14.11
CA TYR A 59 -6.84 -4.75 -15.18
C TYR A 59 -6.83 -3.22 -15.12
N ASP A 60 -6.76 -2.56 -16.28
CA ASP A 60 -6.93 -1.11 -16.45
C ASP A 60 -8.15 -0.55 -15.69
N ASP A 61 -9.15 -1.41 -15.47
CA ASP A 61 -10.39 -1.13 -14.76
C ASP A 61 -10.18 -0.68 -13.31
N ASP A 62 -9.15 -1.17 -12.61
CA ASP A 62 -8.88 -0.76 -11.22
C ASP A 62 -8.46 0.71 -11.13
N HIS A 63 -7.64 1.16 -12.07
CA HIS A 63 -7.27 2.57 -12.19
C HIS A 63 -8.46 3.42 -12.61
N TYR A 64 -9.32 2.90 -13.48
CA TYR A 64 -10.56 3.58 -13.88
C TYR A 64 -11.51 3.75 -12.69
N VAL A 65 -11.73 2.69 -11.90
CA VAL A 65 -12.52 2.74 -10.67
C VAL A 65 -11.95 3.78 -9.70
N ARG A 66 -10.64 3.77 -9.47
CA ARG A 66 -9.97 4.76 -8.61
C ARG A 66 -10.17 6.18 -9.12
N ILE A 67 -9.99 6.42 -10.42
CA ILE A 67 -10.18 7.75 -11.03
C ILE A 67 -11.63 8.22 -10.86
N ASN A 68 -12.61 7.35 -11.07
CA ASN A 68 -14.02 7.70 -10.92
C ASN A 68 -14.38 8.11 -9.50
N ARG A 69 -13.82 7.45 -8.48
CA ARG A 69 -14.06 7.81 -7.07
C ARG A 69 -13.57 9.20 -6.73
N ILE A 70 -12.41 9.60 -7.26
CA ILE A 70 -11.81 10.93 -6.99
C ILE A 70 -12.19 11.99 -8.03
N ARG A 71 -12.99 11.64 -9.05
CA ARG A 71 -13.26 12.49 -10.22
C ARG A 71 -13.90 13.80 -9.83
N ASP A 72 -14.91 13.73 -8.98
CA ASP A 72 -15.68 14.93 -8.61
C ASP A 72 -14.79 15.91 -7.84
N LEU A 73 -13.93 15.42 -6.94
CA LEU A 73 -12.91 16.22 -6.24
C LEU A 73 -11.90 16.87 -7.20
N LEU A 74 -11.57 16.18 -8.30
CA LEU A 74 -10.69 16.69 -9.35
C LEU A 74 -11.35 17.75 -10.23
N HIS A 75 -12.68 17.87 -10.24
CA HIS A 75 -13.40 18.79 -11.13
C HIS A 75 -13.84 20.09 -10.44
N ILE A 76 -13.63 20.25 -9.13
CA ILE A 76 -14.09 21.43 -8.39
C ILE A 76 -13.28 22.68 -8.75
N ASP A 77 -12.02 22.75 -8.33
CA ASP A 77 -11.14 23.89 -8.61
C ASP A 77 -9.65 23.47 -8.66
N SER A 78 -8.74 24.42 -8.89
CA SER A 78 -7.29 24.16 -8.92
C SER A 78 -6.73 23.73 -7.57
N ARG A 79 -7.26 24.27 -6.45
CA ARG A 79 -6.74 23.99 -5.10
C ARG A 79 -7.12 22.58 -4.65
N SER A 80 -8.37 22.17 -4.88
CA SER A 80 -8.88 20.82 -4.66
C SER A 80 -8.11 19.81 -5.51
N ARG A 81 -7.87 20.11 -6.79
CA ARG A 81 -7.03 19.26 -7.67
C ARG A 81 -5.62 19.07 -7.13
N ASN A 82 -5.00 20.11 -6.58
CA ASN A 82 -3.67 20.02 -5.98
C ASN A 82 -3.69 19.16 -4.71
N MET A 83 -4.73 19.29 -3.88
CA MET A 83 -4.92 18.47 -2.69
C MET A 83 -5.08 16.99 -3.05
N VAL A 84 -5.92 16.65 -4.03
CA VAL A 84 -6.05 15.27 -4.52
C VAL A 84 -4.71 14.77 -5.08
N SER A 85 -4.03 15.59 -5.90
CA SER A 85 -2.78 15.18 -6.56
C SER A 85 -1.60 14.99 -5.61
N LYS A 86 -1.67 15.52 -4.38
CA LYS A 86 -0.70 15.25 -3.31
C LYS A 86 -0.75 13.78 -2.85
N TYR A 87 -1.94 13.19 -2.78
CA TYR A 87 -2.14 11.81 -2.34
C TYR A 87 -2.26 10.83 -3.51
N PHE A 88 -2.80 11.32 -4.64
CA PHE A 88 -3.03 10.60 -5.88
C PHE A 88 -2.31 11.26 -7.06
N PRO A 89 -0.96 11.28 -7.09
CA PRO A 89 -0.23 11.83 -8.22
C PRO A 89 -0.55 11.07 -9.51
N ARG A 90 -0.53 11.84 -10.62
CA ARG A 90 -0.62 11.26 -11.97
C ARG A 90 0.69 10.57 -12.29
N MET A 91 0.61 9.41 -12.93
CA MET A 91 1.78 8.66 -13.37
C MET A 91 1.52 8.06 -14.75
N ALA A 92 2.47 8.26 -15.67
CA ALA A 92 2.43 7.62 -16.97
C ALA A 92 2.75 6.12 -16.79
N MET A 93 1.89 5.28 -17.35
CA MET A 93 1.91 3.84 -17.16
C MET A 93 1.71 3.12 -18.51
N ILE A 94 2.07 1.84 -18.54
CA ILE A 94 1.73 0.92 -19.63
C ILE A 94 0.95 -0.26 -19.10
N THR A 95 0.00 -0.75 -19.88
CA THR A 95 -0.74 -1.96 -19.51
C THR A 95 0.15 -3.20 -19.63
N ARG A 96 0.11 -4.09 -18.62
CA ARG A 96 0.80 -5.39 -18.65
C ARG A 96 -0.19 -6.54 -18.78
N ARG A 97 -1.08 -6.49 -19.79
CA ARG A 97 -1.98 -7.61 -20.06
C ARG A 97 -1.27 -8.69 -20.87
N HIS A 98 -1.27 -9.93 -20.39
CA HIS A 98 -0.75 -11.07 -21.14
C HIS A 98 -1.48 -11.16 -22.49
N ARG A 99 -0.71 -11.23 -23.60
CA ARG A 99 -1.21 -11.37 -24.99
C ARG A 99 -1.89 -10.15 -25.63
N ARG A 100 -1.93 -8.97 -25.00
CA ARG A 100 -2.40 -7.72 -25.65
C ARG A 100 -1.25 -6.75 -25.86
N TYR A 101 -1.43 -5.82 -26.80
CA TYR A 101 -0.51 -4.71 -27.00
C TYR A 101 -0.37 -3.88 -25.72
N ARG A 102 0.86 -3.50 -25.38
CA ARG A 102 1.14 -2.55 -24.30
C ARG A 102 0.62 -1.18 -24.73
N VAL A 103 -0.38 -0.66 -24.03
CA VAL A 103 -0.98 0.65 -24.34
C VAL A 103 -0.55 1.64 -23.26
N PRO A 104 -0.03 2.82 -23.63
CA PRO A 104 0.26 3.87 -22.67
C PRO A 104 -1.04 4.50 -22.14
N PHE A 105 -1.09 4.77 -20.84
CA PHE A 105 -2.17 5.51 -20.20
C PHE A 105 -1.64 6.31 -19.02
N VAL A 106 -2.48 7.16 -18.43
CA VAL A 106 -2.11 7.91 -17.22
C VAL A 106 -2.97 7.45 -16.05
N GLY A 107 -2.35 6.72 -15.14
CA GLY A 107 -2.96 6.29 -13.89
C GLY A 107 -2.81 7.30 -12.75
N ARG A 108 -3.46 7.00 -11.63
CA ARG A 108 -3.31 7.70 -10.34
C ARG A 108 -2.78 6.70 -9.32
N VAL A 109 -1.58 6.95 -8.81
CA VAL A 109 -0.96 6.10 -7.76
C VAL A 109 -1.39 6.61 -6.40
N CYS A 110 -1.79 5.73 -5.49
CA CYS A 110 -2.03 6.10 -4.11
C CYS A 110 -0.75 5.94 -3.29
N LEU A 111 -0.11 7.04 -2.90
CA LEU A 111 1.18 7.01 -2.20
C LEU A 111 1.14 6.32 -0.83
N ALA A 112 -0.05 6.18 -0.24
CA ALA A 112 -0.23 5.55 1.07
C ALA A 112 -0.30 4.02 1.01
N THR A 113 -0.78 3.45 -0.10
CA THR A 113 -1.17 2.03 -0.18
C THR A 113 -0.54 1.26 -1.32
N ASP A 114 -0.22 1.92 -2.44
CA ASP A 114 0.30 1.23 -3.63
C ASP A 114 1.73 0.75 -3.40
N ILE A 115 2.07 -0.39 -4.00
CA ILE A 115 3.36 -1.05 -3.83
C ILE A 115 4.02 -1.21 -5.20
N PHE A 116 5.33 -0.96 -5.26
CA PHE A 116 6.13 -1.12 -6.46
C PHE A 116 7.03 -2.34 -6.37
N THR A 117 7.15 -3.09 -7.47
CA THR A 117 8.08 -4.22 -7.59
C THR A 117 9.02 -3.94 -8.75
N LEU A 118 10.30 -4.29 -8.63
CA LEU A 118 11.23 -4.20 -9.75
C LEU A 118 11.08 -5.44 -10.63
N LYS A 119 10.97 -5.27 -11.95
CA LYS A 119 10.90 -6.41 -12.87
C LYS A 119 12.25 -7.12 -12.93
N GLU A 120 12.29 -8.35 -12.43
CA GLU A 120 13.47 -9.21 -12.56
C GLU A 120 13.55 -9.78 -13.98
N ASN A 121 14.37 -9.13 -14.82
CA ASN A 121 14.72 -9.60 -16.16
C ASN A 121 16.18 -9.25 -16.47
N HIS A 122 16.63 -9.55 -17.69
CA HIS A 122 17.98 -9.24 -18.17
C HIS A 122 18.31 -7.74 -18.19
N GLU A 123 17.34 -6.85 -17.97
CA GLU A 123 17.53 -5.39 -17.94
C GLU A 123 17.51 -4.82 -16.52
N ILE A 124 17.44 -5.66 -15.49
CA ILE A 124 17.30 -5.22 -14.09
C ILE A 124 18.41 -4.26 -13.65
N ASP A 125 19.64 -4.45 -14.11
CA ASP A 125 20.75 -3.58 -13.72
C ASP A 125 20.66 -2.19 -14.37
N PHE A 126 20.12 -2.10 -15.59
CA PHE A 126 19.79 -0.80 -16.20
C PHE A 126 18.63 -0.10 -15.49
N LEU A 127 17.65 -0.87 -15.00
CA LEU A 127 16.58 -0.33 -14.16
C LEU A 127 17.14 0.24 -12.86
N LYS A 128 17.97 -0.53 -12.14
CA LYS A 128 18.65 -0.09 -10.92
C LYS A 128 19.45 1.20 -11.15
N ALA A 129 20.28 1.23 -12.19
CA ALA A 129 21.05 2.42 -12.55
C ALA A 129 20.16 3.63 -12.86
N SER A 130 19.03 3.42 -13.54
CA SER A 130 18.05 4.48 -13.84
C SER A 130 17.31 4.99 -12.60
N ILE A 131 17.18 4.17 -11.55
CA ILE A 131 16.61 4.60 -10.26
C ILE A 131 17.61 5.44 -9.47
N ILE A 132 18.89 5.04 -9.46
CA ILE A 132 19.96 5.78 -8.77
C ILE A 132 20.23 7.12 -9.48
N LEU A 133 20.28 7.11 -10.81
CA LEU A 133 20.56 8.28 -11.65
C LEU A 133 19.39 8.54 -12.60
N PRO A 134 18.25 9.02 -12.09
CA PRO A 134 17.07 9.21 -12.91
C PRO A 134 17.22 10.39 -13.87
N THR A 135 16.65 10.24 -15.07
CA THR A 135 16.43 11.40 -15.96
C THR A 135 15.44 12.38 -15.32
N VAL A 136 15.30 13.59 -15.89
CA VAL A 136 14.32 14.57 -15.40
C VAL A 136 12.90 13.99 -15.34
N ASN A 137 12.52 13.19 -16.34
CA ASN A 137 11.23 12.52 -16.37
C ASN A 137 11.18 11.27 -15.47
N GLY A 138 12.27 10.50 -15.39
CA GLY A 138 12.38 9.37 -14.45
C GLY A 138 12.27 9.79 -12.99
N ASN A 139 12.81 10.96 -12.64
CA ASN A 139 12.79 11.49 -11.28
C ASN A 139 11.37 11.76 -10.78
N LYS A 140 10.43 12.08 -11.69
CA LYS A 140 9.00 12.21 -11.35
C LYS A 140 8.39 10.87 -10.92
N ILE A 141 8.86 9.76 -11.50
CA ILE A 141 8.44 8.40 -11.11
C ILE A 141 9.09 8.04 -9.78
N VAL A 142 10.41 8.18 -9.68
CA VAL A 142 11.21 7.82 -8.49
C VAL A 142 10.70 8.51 -7.22
N ARG A 143 10.35 9.79 -7.29
CA ARG A 143 9.79 10.54 -6.14
C ARG A 143 8.44 10.03 -5.66
N ASN A 144 7.69 9.32 -6.49
CA ASN A 144 6.37 8.79 -6.12
C ASN A 144 6.43 7.35 -5.60
N ILE A 145 7.63 6.76 -5.49
CA ILE A 145 7.82 5.43 -4.92
C ILE A 145 7.93 5.57 -3.39
N THR A 146 6.92 5.09 -2.68
CA THR A 146 6.83 5.13 -1.21
C THR A 146 6.88 3.75 -0.58
N ALA A 147 6.47 2.71 -1.31
CA ALA A 147 6.55 1.32 -0.87
C ALA A 147 7.12 0.42 -1.98
N ILE A 148 8.05 -0.46 -1.61
CA ILE A 148 8.59 -1.48 -2.52
C ILE A 148 8.33 -2.88 -1.97
N ASN A 149 8.00 -3.82 -2.86
CA ASN A 149 8.06 -5.24 -2.59
C ASN A 149 9.46 -5.78 -2.92
N GLY A 150 10.14 -6.33 -1.92
CA GLY A 150 11.33 -7.16 -2.06
C GLY A 150 10.89 -8.48 -2.69
N SER A 151 11.34 -8.73 -3.91
CA SER A 151 10.79 -9.73 -4.83
C SER A 151 10.95 -11.21 -4.42
N ASP A 152 11.48 -11.53 -3.23
CA ASP A 152 11.56 -12.89 -2.69
C ASP A 152 11.91 -12.86 -1.19
N THR A 153 11.76 -14.01 -0.54
CA THR A 153 12.30 -14.41 0.79
C THR A 153 13.81 -14.21 0.94
N LYS A 154 14.52 -13.86 -0.14
CA LYS A 154 15.99 -13.69 -0.21
C LYS A 154 16.44 -12.23 -0.08
N PHE A 155 15.58 -11.36 0.45
CA PHE A 155 15.94 -10.00 0.79
C PHE A 155 17.16 -10.00 1.73
N PHE A 156 18.18 -9.18 1.50
CA PHE A 156 19.48 -9.22 2.22
C PHE A 156 20.39 -10.44 1.99
N ARG A 157 20.24 -11.21 0.90
CA ARG A 157 21.26 -12.22 0.53
C ARG A 157 22.66 -11.63 0.24
N GLU A 158 23.68 -12.46 0.12
CA GLU A 158 24.99 -12.04 -0.39
C GLU A 158 24.88 -11.42 -1.80
N ASN A 159 25.69 -10.40 -2.10
CA ASN A 159 25.64 -9.56 -3.33
C ASN A 159 24.37 -8.71 -3.50
N PHE A 160 23.63 -8.46 -2.41
CA PHE A 160 22.44 -7.62 -2.39
C PHE A 160 22.74 -6.13 -2.16
N GLU A 161 24.01 -5.74 -1.96
CA GLU A 161 24.46 -4.37 -1.70
C GLU A 161 23.94 -3.40 -2.79
N ASN A 162 24.07 -3.78 -4.07
CA ASN A 162 23.57 -2.98 -5.19
C ASN A 162 22.06 -2.72 -5.12
N PHE A 163 21.26 -3.66 -4.62
CA PHE A 163 19.82 -3.46 -4.49
C PHE A 163 19.49 -2.61 -3.27
N VAL A 164 20.21 -2.80 -2.17
CA VAL A 164 20.13 -1.95 -0.98
C VAL A 164 20.41 -0.49 -1.32
N ASP A 165 21.46 -0.22 -2.09
CA ASP A 165 21.81 1.13 -2.54
C ASP A 165 20.72 1.76 -3.41
N VAL A 166 20.09 0.96 -4.28
CA VAL A 166 18.94 1.41 -5.08
C VAL A 166 17.75 1.78 -4.19
N LEU A 167 17.44 0.98 -3.17
CA LEU A 167 16.38 1.34 -2.22
C LEU A 167 16.75 2.57 -1.40
N ALA A 168 18.02 2.70 -1.01
CA ALA A 168 18.53 3.84 -0.28
C ALA A 168 18.53 5.13 -1.14
N SER A 169 18.63 5.03 -2.48
CA SER A 169 18.57 6.20 -3.37
C SER A 169 17.14 6.75 -3.55
N LEU A 170 16.10 5.98 -3.19
CA LEU A 170 14.72 6.42 -3.30
C LEU A 170 14.40 7.49 -2.24
N PRO A 171 14.03 8.72 -2.63
CA PRO A 171 13.94 9.84 -1.69
C PRO A 171 12.74 9.74 -0.74
N ASN A 172 11.62 9.17 -1.22
CA ASN A 172 10.35 9.12 -0.50
C ASN A 172 9.96 7.70 -0.07
N LEU A 173 10.87 6.74 -0.15
CA LEU A 173 10.64 5.38 0.34
C LEU A 173 10.32 5.45 1.85
N ARG A 174 9.27 4.75 2.26
CA ARG A 174 8.79 4.63 3.66
C ARG A 174 8.57 3.21 4.09
N LYS A 175 8.34 2.30 3.13
CA LYS A 175 8.00 0.92 3.42
C LYS A 175 8.70 -0.02 2.46
N ILE A 176 9.27 -1.09 3.00
CA ILE A 176 9.76 -2.23 2.24
C ILE A 176 8.95 -3.43 2.71
N VAL A 177 8.33 -4.15 1.78
CA VAL A 177 7.61 -5.39 2.07
C VAL A 177 8.47 -6.54 1.62
N ILE A 178 8.68 -7.55 2.45
CA ILE A 178 9.40 -8.77 2.11
C ILE A 178 8.49 -9.97 2.31
N ASP A 179 8.79 -11.08 1.65
CA ASP A 179 8.13 -12.35 1.92
C ASP A 179 8.70 -12.96 3.22
N GLY A 180 7.85 -13.09 4.23
CA GLY A 180 8.17 -13.71 5.51
C GLY A 180 7.89 -15.22 5.54
N GLY A 181 7.38 -15.79 4.44
CA GLY A 181 7.01 -17.19 4.31
C GLY A 181 5.71 -17.55 5.03
N ASN A 182 5.61 -18.79 5.49
CA ASN A 182 4.39 -19.32 6.09
C ASN A 182 4.39 -19.23 7.61
N TYR A 183 3.22 -18.94 8.17
CA TYR A 183 2.94 -19.05 9.60
C TYR A 183 2.56 -20.49 9.96
N GLN A 184 3.10 -21.01 11.07
CA GLN A 184 2.74 -22.31 11.63
C GLN A 184 2.06 -22.16 13.00
N PRO A 185 0.75 -22.46 13.12
CA PRO A 185 0.05 -22.40 14.41
C PRO A 185 0.52 -23.52 15.36
N LYS A 186 0.61 -23.24 16.66
CA LYS A 186 0.72 -24.26 17.71
C LYS A 186 -0.65 -24.90 17.98
N GLU A 187 -0.67 -26.15 18.43
CA GLU A 187 -1.92 -26.88 18.77
C GLU A 187 -2.74 -26.17 19.87
N ASN A 188 -2.08 -25.37 20.72
CA ASN A 188 -2.70 -24.59 21.79
C ASN A 188 -2.86 -23.10 21.44
N ASP A 189 -2.55 -22.68 20.21
CA ASP A 189 -2.87 -21.31 19.80
C ASP A 189 -4.39 -21.22 19.66
N ASP A 190 -5.02 -20.43 20.53
CA ASP A 190 -6.41 -20.04 20.33
C ASP A 190 -6.55 -19.46 18.92
N ARG A 191 -7.69 -19.70 18.25
CA ARG A 191 -7.91 -19.30 16.85
C ARG A 191 -8.05 -17.78 16.65
N CYS A 192 -7.56 -16.96 17.57
CA CYS A 192 -7.59 -15.53 17.44
C CYS A 192 -6.38 -15.07 16.61
N ALA A 193 -6.60 -14.24 15.60
CA ALA A 193 -5.49 -13.63 14.85
C ALA A 193 -4.55 -12.78 15.73
N CYS A 194 -4.93 -12.53 17.00
CA CYS A 194 -4.17 -11.79 18.00
C CYS A 194 -3.74 -12.64 19.21
N SER A 195 -4.13 -13.92 19.34
CA SER A 195 -3.53 -14.86 20.30
C SER A 195 -2.19 -15.42 19.83
N LEU A 196 -1.70 -14.95 18.68
CA LEU A 196 -0.27 -14.92 18.39
C LEU A 196 0.41 -14.38 19.65
N SER A 197 1.19 -15.19 20.35
CA SER A 197 1.98 -14.79 21.54
C SER A 197 2.96 -13.61 21.32
N GLU A 198 2.90 -12.97 20.15
CA GLU A 198 3.70 -11.85 19.66
C GLU A 198 2.85 -10.61 19.30
N SER A 199 1.58 -10.58 19.69
CA SER A 199 0.72 -9.39 19.63
C SER A 199 1.05 -8.36 20.71
N HIS A 200 2.25 -8.41 21.29
CA HIS A 200 2.73 -7.39 22.22
C HIS A 200 3.10 -6.11 21.45
N PRO A 201 2.91 -4.92 22.05
CA PRO A 201 3.35 -3.66 21.44
C PRO A 201 4.88 -3.56 21.32
N GLU A 202 5.61 -4.52 21.91
CA GLU A 202 7.06 -4.57 21.98
C GLU A 202 7.65 -5.49 20.92
N PHE A 203 8.89 -5.20 20.53
CA PHE A 203 9.64 -6.00 19.58
C PHE A 203 10.21 -7.26 20.26
N THR A 204 9.83 -8.43 19.78
CA THR A 204 10.27 -9.74 20.30
C THR A 204 11.28 -10.40 19.35
N THR A 205 12.01 -11.40 19.82
CA THR A 205 12.80 -12.26 18.93
C THR A 205 11.89 -13.05 17.99
N VAL A 206 12.36 -13.37 16.79
CA VAL A 206 11.63 -14.22 15.84
C VAL A 206 11.35 -15.59 16.47
N ASP A 207 10.10 -15.98 16.66
CA ASP A 207 9.76 -17.35 17.06
C ASP A 207 9.92 -18.30 15.86
N ALA A 208 10.94 -19.16 15.92
CA ALA A 208 11.24 -20.13 14.87
C ALA A 208 10.16 -21.21 14.69
N PHE A 209 9.32 -21.44 15.69
CA PHE A 209 8.18 -22.33 15.55
C PHE A 209 7.09 -21.68 14.71
N HIS A 210 6.70 -20.45 15.05
CA HIS A 210 5.61 -19.76 14.35
C HIS A 210 6.03 -19.26 12.96
N PHE A 211 7.28 -18.80 12.83
CA PHE A 211 7.82 -18.19 11.62
C PHE A 211 9.10 -18.89 11.16
N PRO A 212 9.04 -20.18 10.80
CA PRO A 212 10.23 -20.97 10.49
C PRO A 212 11.00 -20.40 9.28
N SER A 213 10.29 -19.91 8.27
CA SER A 213 10.91 -19.27 7.10
C SER A 213 11.65 -17.98 7.46
N LEU A 214 11.07 -17.16 8.34
CA LEU A 214 11.67 -15.90 8.78
C LEU A 214 12.85 -16.15 9.73
N ALA A 215 12.75 -17.15 10.61
CA ALA A 215 13.85 -17.53 11.49
C ALA A 215 15.03 -18.09 10.69
N LYS A 216 14.76 -18.96 9.72
CA LYS A 216 15.78 -19.44 8.79
C LYS A 216 16.41 -18.31 7.98
N TRP A 217 15.59 -17.37 7.49
CA TRP A 217 16.09 -16.17 6.83
C TRP A 217 17.02 -15.34 7.74
N ALA A 218 16.66 -15.18 9.01
CA ALA A 218 17.47 -14.46 9.99
C ALA A 218 18.78 -15.20 10.34
N GLU A 219 18.79 -16.53 10.26
CA GLU A 219 19.99 -17.36 10.40
C GLU A 219 20.89 -17.25 9.15
N ASP A 220 20.32 -17.46 7.96
CA ASP A 220 21.04 -17.51 6.69
C ASP A 220 21.59 -16.14 6.27
N TYR A 221 20.87 -15.05 6.57
CA TYR A 221 21.15 -13.70 6.06
C TYR A 221 21.20 -12.62 7.15
N GLY A 222 21.15 -13.01 8.42
CA GLY A 222 21.11 -12.08 9.55
C GLY A 222 22.28 -11.11 9.58
N ASP A 223 23.50 -11.57 9.27
CA ASP A 223 24.68 -10.71 9.29
C ASP A 223 24.61 -9.58 8.26
N VAL A 224 24.14 -9.89 7.05
CA VAL A 224 23.93 -8.89 5.99
C VAL A 224 22.80 -7.95 6.34
N ALA A 225 21.70 -8.49 6.88
CA ALA A 225 20.57 -7.69 7.35
C ALA A 225 20.99 -6.74 8.47
N ARG A 226 21.78 -7.18 9.45
CA ARG A 226 22.28 -6.33 10.55
C ARG A 226 23.29 -5.28 10.07
N LYS A 227 24.07 -5.58 9.02
CA LYS A 227 24.95 -4.60 8.35
C LYS A 227 24.16 -3.48 7.65
N PHE A 228 23.08 -3.80 6.94
CA PHE A 228 22.37 -2.85 6.07
C PHE A 228 20.99 -2.38 6.55
N GLY A 229 20.40 -3.04 7.54
CA GLY A 229 19.12 -2.67 8.14
C GLY A 229 19.14 -1.29 8.82
N PRO A 230 20.18 -0.95 9.62
CA PRO A 230 20.19 0.29 10.40
C PRO A 230 20.03 1.58 9.58
N GLN A 231 20.49 1.62 8.33
CA GLN A 231 20.31 2.80 7.46
C GLN A 231 18.84 3.02 7.03
N PHE A 232 18.03 1.96 6.90
CA PHE A 232 16.60 2.10 6.64
C PHE A 232 15.89 2.66 7.87
N ARG A 233 16.27 2.18 9.07
CA ARG A 233 15.79 2.73 10.34
C ARG A 233 16.12 4.21 10.51
N LYS A 234 17.36 4.63 10.22
CA LYS A 234 17.79 6.05 10.28
C LYS A 234 16.94 6.97 9.39
N ARG A 235 16.34 6.44 8.32
CA ARG A 235 15.47 7.18 7.38
C ARG A 235 13.97 7.03 7.68
N ASN A 236 13.59 6.39 8.78
CA ASN A 236 12.22 6.04 9.12
C ASN A 236 11.54 5.23 8.00
N ILE A 237 12.23 4.19 7.52
CA ILE A 237 11.71 3.23 6.54
C ILE A 237 11.41 1.93 7.30
N SER A 238 10.13 1.55 7.34
CA SER A 238 9.70 0.29 7.96
C SER A 238 9.92 -0.88 7.01
N ILE A 239 10.50 -1.96 7.51
CA ILE A 239 10.60 -3.24 6.80
C ILE A 239 9.51 -4.16 7.34
N ILE A 240 8.63 -4.64 6.47
CA ILE A 240 7.45 -5.41 6.81
C ILE A 240 7.57 -6.80 6.19
N ALA A 241 7.64 -7.84 7.00
CA ALA A 241 7.54 -9.22 6.55
C ALA A 241 6.06 -9.61 6.42
N ARG A 242 5.64 -9.94 5.20
CA ARG A 242 4.30 -10.46 4.92
C ARG A 242 4.32 -11.98 5.10
N VAL A 243 3.54 -12.48 6.04
CA VAL A 243 3.46 -13.90 6.37
C VAL A 243 2.11 -14.44 5.95
N SER A 244 2.08 -15.61 5.30
CA SER A 244 0.84 -16.27 4.87
C SER A 244 0.45 -17.44 5.76
N MET A 245 -0.84 -17.57 6.02
CA MET A 245 -1.51 -18.79 6.47
C MET A 245 -2.58 -19.15 5.43
N ASN A 246 -3.03 -20.41 5.40
CA ASN A 246 -3.99 -20.93 4.40
C ASN A 246 -5.25 -20.06 4.21
N THR A 247 -5.62 -19.25 5.21
CA THR A 247 -6.82 -18.39 5.19
C THR A 247 -6.57 -16.92 5.52
N PHE A 248 -5.36 -16.53 5.95
CA PHE A 248 -5.07 -15.17 6.42
C PHE A 248 -3.65 -14.73 6.06
N LYS A 249 -3.46 -13.42 5.88
CA LYS A 249 -2.13 -12.80 5.73
C LYS A 249 -1.90 -11.89 6.92
N SER A 250 -0.75 -12.04 7.58
CA SER A 250 -0.30 -11.14 8.64
C SER A 250 0.91 -10.34 8.16
N ASN A 251 1.12 -9.18 8.77
CA ASN A 251 2.26 -8.31 8.50
C ASN A 251 3.04 -8.11 9.81
N LEU A 252 4.28 -8.56 9.84
CA LEU A 252 5.21 -8.32 10.93
C LEU A 252 6.11 -7.14 10.58
N GLU A 253 6.24 -6.17 11.48
CA GLU A 253 7.28 -5.15 11.38
C GLU A 253 8.60 -5.70 11.91
N LEU A 254 9.68 -5.50 11.16
CA LEU A 254 11.03 -5.90 11.53
C LEU A 254 11.80 -4.70 12.10
N ASP A 255 12.35 -4.84 13.30
CA ASP A 255 13.39 -3.97 13.82
C ASP A 255 14.75 -4.64 13.65
N ILE A 256 15.56 -4.10 12.73
CA ILE A 256 16.88 -4.63 12.40
C ILE A 256 17.93 -3.67 12.95
N THR A 257 18.66 -4.14 13.96
CA THR A 257 19.77 -3.45 14.62
C THR A 257 21.09 -4.15 14.32
N GLU A 258 22.22 -3.55 14.68
CA GLU A 258 23.53 -4.19 14.54
C GLU A 258 23.64 -5.47 15.39
N ASP A 259 22.90 -5.54 16.50
CA ASP A 259 22.97 -6.63 17.48
C ASP A 259 21.90 -7.71 17.27
N ALA A 260 20.70 -7.33 16.81
CA ALA A 260 19.56 -8.23 16.77
C ALA A 260 18.55 -7.89 15.67
N ILE A 261 17.81 -8.92 15.24
CA ILE A 261 16.60 -8.81 14.43
C ILE A 261 15.42 -9.13 15.35
N ARG A 262 14.48 -8.21 15.43
CA ARG A 262 13.25 -8.36 16.22
C ARG A 262 12.03 -8.15 15.36
N VAL A 263 10.92 -8.72 15.78
CA VAL A 263 9.64 -8.67 15.08
C VAL A 263 8.57 -8.08 15.97
N LYS A 264 7.61 -7.42 15.37
CA LYS A 264 6.40 -6.95 16.05
C LYS A 264 5.20 -7.23 15.16
N SER A 265 4.19 -7.89 15.72
CA SER A 265 2.92 -8.07 15.02
C SER A 265 2.15 -6.74 14.94
N ASN A 266 1.54 -6.46 13.79
CA ASN A 266 0.69 -5.28 13.61
C ASN A 266 -0.75 -5.45 14.14
N CYS A 267 -1.07 -6.45 14.97
CA CYS A 267 -2.40 -6.51 15.60
C CYS A 267 -2.57 -5.26 16.48
N ARG A 268 -3.50 -4.39 16.09
CA ARG A 268 -3.65 -3.03 16.64
C ARG A 268 -4.25 -2.96 18.03
N ASN A 269 -4.78 -4.04 18.57
CA ASN A 269 -5.39 -4.11 19.89
C ASN A 269 -4.99 -5.43 20.56
N CYS A 270 -4.01 -5.40 21.45
CA CYS A 270 -3.79 -6.52 22.36
C CYS A 270 -3.63 -6.01 23.79
N ASP A 271 -4.77 -5.78 24.44
CA ASP A 271 -4.93 -6.09 25.85
C ASP A 271 -5.59 -7.48 25.91
N CYS A 272 -4.80 -8.50 25.56
CA CYS A 272 -5.03 -9.91 25.88
C CYS A 272 -6.48 -10.44 25.71
N CYS A 273 -6.99 -10.43 24.46
CA CYS A 273 -8.16 -11.19 23.96
C CYS A 273 -9.58 -10.80 24.42
N GLU A 274 -10.23 -9.94 23.62
CA GLU A 274 -11.60 -10.11 23.10
C GLU A 274 -11.64 -9.56 21.65
N CYS A 275 -11.07 -10.29 20.70
CA CYS A 275 -11.19 -9.94 19.28
C CYS A 275 -12.42 -10.60 18.67
N TRP A 276 -13.59 -10.10 19.05
CA TRP A 276 -14.77 -10.06 18.21
C TRP A 276 -15.29 -8.63 18.34
N LEU A 277 -14.92 -7.76 17.40
CA LEU A 277 -15.77 -6.71 16.80
C LEU A 277 -14.90 -5.87 15.82
N ASP A 278 -15.31 -5.93 14.55
CA ASP A 278 -15.16 -4.92 13.50
C ASP A 278 -14.05 -4.98 12.41
N GLU A 279 -12.90 -5.64 12.56
CA GLU A 279 -11.93 -5.68 11.43
C GLU A 279 -12.09 -6.86 10.46
N VAL A 280 -12.77 -7.94 10.86
CA VAL A 280 -13.16 -9.03 9.94
C VAL A 280 -14.25 -8.57 8.94
N CYS A 281 -14.94 -7.46 9.22
CA CYS A 281 -15.99 -6.96 8.34
C CYS A 281 -15.49 -6.26 7.07
N GLN A 282 -14.23 -5.80 6.99
CA GLN A 282 -13.76 -5.10 5.78
C GLN A 282 -13.26 -6.04 4.68
N ASP A 283 -12.65 -7.17 5.01
CA ASP A 283 -12.28 -8.18 4.01
C ASP A 283 -13.47 -9.10 3.63
N MET A 284 -14.43 -9.30 4.55
CA MET A 284 -15.70 -9.95 4.22
C MET A 284 -16.65 -9.05 3.43
N ALA A 285 -16.47 -7.72 3.38
CA ALA A 285 -17.31 -6.83 2.57
C ALA A 285 -17.18 -7.10 1.05
N TRP A 286 -16.08 -7.71 0.61
CA TRP A 286 -15.92 -8.12 -0.78
C TRP A 286 -16.66 -9.44 -1.09
N LEU A 287 -16.65 -10.39 -0.15
CA LEU A 287 -17.42 -11.65 -0.26
C LEU A 287 -18.93 -11.44 -0.02
N LEU A 288 -19.32 -10.52 0.87
CA LEU A 288 -20.72 -10.17 1.13
C LEU A 288 -21.36 -9.33 0.01
N ARG A 289 -20.57 -8.74 -0.89
CA ARG A 289 -21.10 -8.12 -2.12
C ARG A 289 -21.58 -9.14 -3.15
N GLN A 290 -21.19 -10.41 -3.06
CA GLN A 290 -21.71 -11.47 -3.92
C GLN A 290 -22.96 -12.16 -3.35
N CYS A 291 -23.28 -11.99 -2.07
CA CYS A 291 -24.48 -12.58 -1.45
C CYS A 291 -25.65 -11.61 -1.24
N ARG A 292 -25.59 -10.35 -1.72
CA ARG A 292 -26.74 -9.42 -1.70
C ARG A 292 -27.28 -9.03 -3.09
N LEU A 293 -27.05 -9.88 -4.08
CA LEU A 293 -27.74 -9.81 -5.39
C LEU A 293 -28.60 -11.04 -5.69
N ALA A 294 -28.76 -11.97 -4.74
CA ALA A 294 -29.64 -13.13 -4.87
C ALA A 294 -31.00 -12.99 -4.14
N ASP A 295 -31.15 -12.10 -3.16
CA ASP A 295 -32.38 -12.00 -2.34
C ASP A 295 -33.28 -10.79 -2.67
N LEU A 296 -33.26 -10.29 -3.91
CA LEU A 296 -34.19 -9.25 -4.38
C LEU A 296 -35.01 -9.67 -5.60
N ARG A 297 -35.31 -10.97 -5.72
CA ARG A 297 -36.36 -11.51 -6.61
C ARG A 297 -37.07 -12.69 -5.97
N GLU A 298 -37.58 -12.54 -4.77
CA GLU A 298 -38.63 -13.42 -4.23
C GLU A 298 -39.31 -12.68 -3.09
N ASN A 299 -40.25 -11.80 -3.45
CA ASN A 299 -41.40 -11.36 -2.65
C ASN A 299 -42.15 -10.29 -3.45
N SER A 300 -42.80 -10.72 -4.54
CA SER A 300 -44.02 -10.07 -5.01
C SER A 300 -45.18 -11.03 -4.74
N GLU A 301 -45.82 -10.78 -3.61
CA GLU A 301 -47.28 -10.84 -3.42
C GLU A 301 -48.02 -12.13 -3.80
N SER A 302 -48.52 -12.81 -2.76
CA SER A 302 -49.88 -13.35 -2.69
C SER A 302 -50.29 -13.24 -1.21
N PRO A 303 -51.54 -12.91 -0.81
CA PRO A 303 -52.82 -13.47 -1.29
C PRO A 303 -53.95 -12.39 -1.44
N PRO A 304 -55.24 -12.70 -1.74
CA PRO A 304 -55.93 -13.99 -1.85
C PRO A 304 -56.30 -14.45 -3.27
#